data_AF-A0A821XJ64-F1
#
_entry.id   AF-A0A821XJ64-F1
#
_cell.length_a   1.000
_cell.length_b   1.000
_cell.length_c   1.000
_cell.angle_alpha   90.00
_cell.angle_beta   90.00
_cell.angle_gamma   90.00
#
_symmetry.space_group_name_H-M   'P 1'
#
loop_
_entity.id
_entity.type
_entity.pdbx_description
1 polymer ?
#
loop_
_entity_poly.entity_id
_entity_poly.type
_entity_poly.pdbx_seq_one_letter_code
_entity_poly.pdbx_strand_id
1 'polypeptide(L)' 'LTRPLTNMLRGRPKELNWTTAAHLAFQKLKQVMSTSPVLQHANQEAPFYLERDASNYAVGACLYQIRDGFK' A
#
# COMPACT_ATOMS: atom_id res chain seq x y z
N LEU A 1 -0.26 -9.91 6.64
CA LEU A 1 0.45 -10.34 5.40
C LEU A 1 1.96 -10.17 5.51
N THR A 2 2.46 -9.08 6.07
CA THR A 2 3.89 -8.71 6.06
C THR A 2 4.76 -9.42 7.10
N ARG A 3 4.19 -10.04 8.15
CA ARG A 3 4.94 -10.65 9.27
C ARG A 3 6.07 -11.61 8.84
N PRO A 4 5.89 -12.52 7.86
CA PRO A 4 6.98 -13.37 7.40
C PRO A 4 8.15 -12.59 6.78
N LEU A 5 7.86 -11.45 6.13
CA LEU A 5 8.87 -10.58 5.55
C LEU A 5 9.62 -9.78 6.62
N THR A 6 8.90 -9.18 7.57
CA THR A 6 9.52 -8.38 8.64
C THR A 6 10.32 -9.24 9.61
N ASN A 7 9.94 -10.52 9.80
CA ASN A 7 10.72 -11.46 10.58
C ASN A 7 12.12 -11.71 10.01
N MET A 8 12.29 -11.67 8.67
CA MET A 8 13.60 -11.84 8.03
C MET A 8 14.57 -10.70 8.33
N LEU A 9 14.09 -9.54 8.80
CA LEU A 9 14.93 -8.38 9.14
C LEU A 9 15.39 -8.39 10.61
N ARG A 10 14.86 -9.29 11.43
CA ARG A 10 15.17 -9.35 12.87
C ARG A 10 16.65 -9.70 13.07
N GLY A 11 17.29 -8.98 13.99
CA GLY A 11 18.70 -9.20 14.32
C GLY A 11 19.70 -8.64 13.29
N ARG A 12 19.25 -7.82 12.33
CA ARG A 12 20.10 -7.18 11.29
C ARG A 12 20.99 -8.20 10.57
N PRO A 13 20.39 -9.23 9.94
CA PRO A 13 21.18 -10.28 9.32
C PRO A 13 21.95 -9.71 8.12
N LYS A 14 23.15 -10.25 7.86
CA LYS A 14 23.94 -9.89 6.68
C LYS A 14 23.26 -10.32 5.38
N GLU A 15 22.44 -11.37 5.44
CA GLU A 15 21.70 -11.94 4.32
C GLU A 15 20.26 -12.25 4.72
N LEU A 16 19.33 -12.10 3.77
CA LEU A 16 17.92 -12.42 3.99
C LEU A 16 17.65 -13.87 3.62
N ASN A 17 17.29 -14.69 4.61
CA ASN A 17 16.87 -16.06 4.35
C ASN A 17 15.44 -16.08 3.78
N TRP A 18 15.34 -16.18 2.44
CA TRP A 18 14.06 -16.16 1.73
C TRP A 18 13.28 -17.48 1.89
N THR A 19 12.44 -17.52 2.92
CA THR A 19 11.61 -18.71 3.20
C THR A 19 10.41 -18.83 2.26
N THR A 20 9.83 -20.04 2.16
CA THR A 20 8.56 -20.27 1.46
C THR A 20 7.43 -19.38 2.01
N ALA A 21 7.39 -19.18 3.33
CA ALA A 21 6.39 -18.32 3.97
C ALA A 21 6.57 -16.84 3.57
N ALA A 22 7.82 -16.37 3.43
CA ALA A 22 8.13 -15.04 2.90
C ALA A 22 7.72 -14.91 1.44
N HIS A 23 8.00 -15.93 0.62
CA HIS A 23 7.58 -15.95 -0.78
C HIS A 23 6.06 -15.84 -0.93
N LEU A 24 5.29 -16.66 -0.20
CA LEU A 24 3.82 -16.63 -0.25
C LEU A 24 3.26 -15.29 0.25
N ALA A 25 3.83 -14.74 1.31
CA ALA A 25 3.47 -13.41 1.81
C ALA A 25 3.71 -12.32 0.76
N PHE A 26 4.85 -12.38 0.07
CA PHE A 26 5.20 -11.43 -0.99
C PHE A 26 4.25 -11.54 -2.20
N GLN A 27 3.96 -12.75 -2.69
CA GLN A 27 3.03 -12.93 -3.80
C GLN A 27 1.62 -12.42 -3.45
N LYS A 28 1.14 -12.71 -2.25
CA LYS A 28 -0.17 -12.23 -1.80
C LYS A 28 -0.21 -10.70 -1.69
N LEU A 29 0.87 -10.06 -1.25
CA LEU A 29 0.98 -8.60 -1.24
C LEU A 29 0.93 -8.02 -2.65
N LYS A 30 1.69 -8.60 -3.59
CA LYS A 30 1.63 -8.18 -5.01
C LYS A 30 0.21 -8.24 -5.55
N GLN A 31 -0.48 -9.37 -5.33
CA GLN A 31 -1.85 -9.55 -5.78
C GLN A 31 -2.76 -8.45 -5.22
N VAL A 32 -2.78 -8.28 -3.89
CA VAL A 32 -3.64 -7.29 -3.21
C VAL A 32 -3.35 -5.86 -3.65
N MET A 33 -2.08 -5.50 -3.85
CA MET A 33 -1.71 -4.17 -4.35
C MET A 33 -2.07 -3.96 -5.82
N SER A 34 -2.00 -5.02 -6.64
CA SER A 34 -2.33 -4.95 -8.08
C SER A 34 -3.83 -4.96 -8.37
N THR A 35 -4.63 -5.51 -7.45
CA THR A 35 -6.09 -5.43 -7.51
C THR A 35 -6.52 -4.07 -6.97
N SER A 36 -6.46 -3.05 -7.83
CA SER A 36 -6.97 -1.71 -7.52
C SER A 36 -8.43 -1.81 -7.06
N PRO A 37 -8.82 -1.17 -5.93
CA PRO A 37 -10.23 -1.07 -5.60
C PRO A 37 -10.94 -0.32 -6.74
N VAL A 38 -12.10 -0.84 -7.18
CA VAL A 38 -12.93 -0.14 -8.15
C VAL A 38 -13.22 1.25 -7.60
N LEU A 39 -12.74 2.29 -8.30
CA LEU A 39 -12.99 3.66 -7.90
C LEU A 39 -14.50 3.89 -7.88
N GLN A 40 -15.00 4.29 -6.71
CA GLN A 40 -16.41 4.64 -6.56
C GLN A 40 -16.70 5.95 -7.28
N HIS A 41 -17.94 6.11 -7.69
CA HIS A 41 -18.40 7.38 -8.25
C HIS A 41 -18.23 8.50 -7.21
N ALA A 42 -17.71 9.64 -7.67
CA ALA A 42 -17.57 10.83 -6.85
C ALA A 42 -18.95 11.34 -6.42
N ASN A 43 -19.10 11.68 -5.15
CA ASN A 43 -20.28 12.39 -4.64
C ASN A 43 -20.00 13.90 -4.70
N GLN A 44 -20.71 14.63 -5.56
CA GLN A 44 -20.46 16.07 -5.72
C GLN A 44 -20.86 16.91 -4.51
N GLU A 45 -21.70 16.37 -3.61
CA GLU A 45 -22.13 17.06 -2.39
C GLU A 45 -21.15 16.87 -1.21
N ALA A 46 -20.21 15.92 -1.34
CA ALA A 46 -19.22 15.64 -0.32
C ALA A 46 -17.89 16.38 -0.59
N PRO A 47 -17.17 16.83 0.45
CA PRO A 47 -15.85 17.44 0.28
C PRO A 47 -14.87 16.52 -0.44
N PHE A 48 -14.03 17.13 -1.28
CA PHE A 48 -12.88 16.47 -1.89
C PHE A 48 -11.62 16.79 -1.09
N TYR A 49 -10.77 15.80 -0.94
CA TYR A 49 -9.48 15.92 -0.27
C TYR A 49 -8.38 15.56 -1.26
N LEU A 50 -7.34 16.39 -1.30
CA LEU A 50 -6.18 16.18 -2.16
C LEU A 50 -4.94 16.05 -1.27
N GLU A 51 -4.39 14.85 -1.25
CA GLU A 51 -3.05 14.61 -0.72
C GLU A 51 -2.04 14.75 -1.85
N ARG A 52 -0.94 15.46 -1.59
CA ARG A 52 0.14 15.64 -2.55
C ARG A 52 1.46 15.32 -1.86
N ASP A 53 2.33 14.66 -2.60
CA ASP A 53 3.70 14.41 -2.18
C ASP A 53 4.63 14.64 -3.37
N ALA A 54 5.84 15.09 -3.10
CA ALA A 54 6.82 15.39 -4.13
C ALA A 54 8.19 14.85 -3.72
N SER A 55 8.81 14.16 -4.67
CA SER A 55 10.22 13.79 -4.59
C SER A 55 11.05 14.74 -5.44
N ASN A 56 12.37 14.63 -5.34
CA ASN A 56 13.30 15.36 -6.21
C ASN A 56 13.12 15.04 -7.71
N TYR A 57 12.35 14.01 -8.07
CA TYR A 57 12.18 13.55 -9.44
C TYR A 57 10.77 13.76 -10.00
N ALA A 58 9.74 13.68 -9.15
CA ALA A 58 8.34 13.73 -9.57
C ALA A 58 7.40 14.15 -8.45
N VAL A 59 6.24 14.68 -8.85
CA VAL A 59 5.11 15.00 -7.96
C VAL A 59 4.03 13.93 -8.12
N GLY A 60 3.49 13.46 -7.00
CA GLY A 60 2.33 12.59 -6.94
C GLY A 60 1.16 13.25 -6.21
N ALA A 61 -0.05 12.86 -6.54
CA ALA A 61 -1.25 13.29 -5.84
C ALA A 61 -2.30 12.19 -5.75
N CYS A 62 -3.09 12.20 -4.67
CA CYS A 62 -4.21 11.31 -4.43
C CYS A 62 -5.44 12.17 -4.10
N LEU A 63 -6.45 12.13 -4.98
CA LEU A 63 -7.76 12.74 -4.76
C LEU A 63 -8.70 11.69 -4.16
N TYR A 64 -9.35 12.02 -3.04
CA TYR A 64 -10.25 11.10 -2.34
C TYR A 64 -11.40 11.83 -1.64
N GLN A 65 -12.40 11.07 -1.21
CA GLN A 65 -13.53 11.54 -0.40
C GLN A 65 -13.68 10.60 0.81
N ILE A 66 -13.98 11.15 1.98
CA ILE A 66 -14.23 10.33 3.17
C ILE A 66 -15.62 9.72 3.06
N ARG A 67 -15.74 8.40 3.20
CA ARG A 67 -17.01 7.67 3.25
C ARG A 67 -17.03 6.72 4.44
N ASP A 68 -18.14 6.69 5.16
CA ASP A 68 -18.33 5.85 6.36
C ASP A 68 -17.22 5.99 7.42
N GLY A 69 -16.58 7.17 7.49
CA GLY A 69 -15.48 7.46 8.41
C GLY A 69 -14.09 7.00 7.91
N PHE A 70 -13.98 6.47 6.69
CA PHE A 70 -12.74 6.00 6.10
C PHE A 70 -12.37 6.76 4.81
N LYS A 71 -11.07 6.79 4.52
CA LYS A 71 -10.52 7.19 3.22
C LYS A 71 -10.56 6.02 2.24
#